data_AF-A0AA88HH91-F1
#
_entry.id   AF-A0AA88HH91-F1
#
_cell.length_a   1.000
_cell.length_b   1.000
_cell.length_c   1.000
_cell.angle_alpha   90.00
_cell.angle_beta   90.00
_cell.angle_gamma   90.00
#
_symmetry.space_group_name_H-M   'P 1'
#
loop_
_entity.id
_entity.type
_entity.pdbx_description
1 polymer ?
#
loop_
_entity_poly.entity_id
_entity_poly.type
_entity_poly.pdbx_seq_one_letter_code
_entity_poly.pdbx_strand_id
1 'polypeptide(L)'
;MRLEVTSAANFLVSLVRLKKTAAAIPQHQLDMLRENIIETLRLRYRDHWFPERPCKGSGYRCIRINGKIDPLLAQAGEDSGIPATFLYTLFPSELTMWVDPSEVSYRIGENGSICVLYDERQIAESIRLAQLSPTPSSSSYVSTPSSSPGLDYSDSSCKLDFAMDARNILAYEHMAAFVAS
;
A
#
# COMPACT_ATOMS: atom_id res chain seq x y z
N MET A 1 -9.67 6.18 2.46
CA MET A 1 -9.02 5.43 3.56
C MET A 1 -8.70 3.97 3.22
N ARG A 2 -9.62 3.19 2.62
CA ARG A 2 -9.37 1.75 2.37
C ARG A 2 -8.12 1.50 1.53
N LEU A 3 -7.99 2.18 0.39
CA LEU A 3 -6.89 1.99 -0.55
C LEU A 3 -5.55 2.45 0.04
N GLU A 4 -5.57 3.56 0.77
CA GLU A 4 -4.41 4.16 1.41
C GLU A 4 -3.86 3.23 2.50
N VAL A 5 -4.74 2.72 3.37
CA VAL A 5 -4.35 1.77 4.42
C VAL A 5 -3.86 0.45 3.84
N THR A 6 -4.53 -0.08 2.81
CA THR A 6 -4.09 -1.32 2.14
C THR A 6 -2.73 -1.14 1.46
N SER A 7 -2.51 -0.01 0.77
CA SER A 7 -1.23 0.32 0.15
C SER A 7 -0.11 0.39 1.18
N ALA A 8 -0.34 1.09 2.30
CA ALA A 8 0.61 1.15 3.41
C ALA A 8 0.95 -0.23 3.99
N ALA A 9 -0.06 -1.06 4.28
CA ALA A 9 0.14 -2.40 4.82
C ALA A 9 0.92 -3.31 3.86
N ASN A 10 0.60 -3.27 2.57
CA ASN A 10 1.31 -4.03 1.53
C ASN A 10 2.79 -3.65 1.46
N PHE A 11 3.08 -2.35 1.52
CA PHE A 11 4.45 -1.85 1.52
C PHE A 11 5.22 -2.25 2.79
N LEU A 12 4.59 -2.18 3.96
CA LEU A 12 5.23 -2.60 5.22
C LEU A 12 5.56 -4.10 5.23
N VAL A 13 4.64 -4.96 4.80
CA VAL A 13 4.90 -6.41 4.68
C VAL A 13 5.96 -6.70 3.60
N SER A 14 5.97 -5.92 2.52
CA SER A 14 7.01 -5.96 1.50
C SER A 14 8.40 -5.65 2.07
N LEU A 15 8.53 -4.61 2.91
CA LEU A 15 9.79 -4.31 3.61
C LEU A 15 10.25 -5.46 4.49
N VAL A 16 9.32 -6.11 5.21
CA VAL A 16 9.63 -7.29 6.03
C VAL A 16 10.19 -8.41 5.14
N ARG A 17 9.55 -8.72 4.00
CA ARG A 17 9.98 -9.77 3.07
C ARG A 17 11.38 -9.54 2.47
N LEU A 18 11.81 -8.28 2.33
CA LEU A 18 13.12 -7.94 1.77
C LEU A 18 14.29 -8.35 2.68
N LYS A 19 14.06 -8.54 3.99
CA LYS A 19 15.13 -8.95 4.89
C LYS A 19 15.40 -10.44 4.77
N LYS A 20 16.68 -10.81 4.64
CA LYS A 20 17.12 -12.21 4.59
C LYS A 20 16.62 -13.04 5.77
N THR A 21 16.50 -12.42 6.95
CA THR A 21 16.01 -13.06 8.18
C THR A 21 14.50 -13.32 8.17
N ALA A 22 13.74 -12.71 7.25
CA ALA A 22 12.30 -12.95 7.13
C ALA A 22 11.96 -14.33 6.56
N ALA A 23 12.93 -15.08 6.04
CA ALA A 23 12.75 -16.50 5.67
C ALA A 23 12.29 -17.38 6.85
N ALA A 24 12.47 -16.90 8.09
CA ALA A 24 11.97 -17.57 9.28
C ALA A 24 10.45 -17.38 9.51
N ILE A 25 9.80 -16.43 8.81
CA ILE A 25 8.38 -16.13 8.98
C ILE A 25 7.58 -16.90 7.93
N PRO A 26 6.67 -17.80 8.33
CA PRO A 26 5.74 -18.46 7.42
C PRO A 26 4.84 -17.47 6.67
N GLN A 27 4.52 -17.78 5.42
CA GLN A 27 3.66 -16.93 4.58
C GLN A 27 2.32 -16.58 5.25
N HIS A 28 1.68 -17.54 5.93
CA HIS A 28 0.42 -17.28 6.62
C HIS A 28 0.54 -16.21 7.73
N GLN A 29 1.68 -16.14 8.44
CA GLN A 29 1.90 -15.09 9.44
C GLN A 29 2.10 -13.72 8.78
N LEU A 30 2.70 -13.66 7.59
CA LEU A 30 2.81 -12.41 6.82
C LEU A 30 1.44 -11.93 6.32
N ASP A 31 0.56 -12.86 5.93
CA ASP A 31 -0.80 -12.52 5.53
C ASP A 31 -1.61 -12.03 6.75
N MET A 32 -1.50 -12.70 7.90
CA MET A 32 -2.08 -12.20 9.16
C MET A 32 -1.54 -10.82 9.53
N LEU A 33 -0.23 -10.60 9.39
CA LEU A 33 0.40 -9.30 9.68
C LEU A 33 -0.18 -8.21 8.80
N ARG A 34 -0.37 -8.47 7.51
CA ARG A 34 -1.00 -7.53 6.58
C ARG A 34 -2.41 -7.16 7.08
N GLU A 35 -3.26 -8.16 7.35
CA GLU A 35 -4.64 -7.92 7.76
C GLU A 35 -4.72 -7.19 9.10
N ASN A 36 -3.88 -7.56 10.07
CA ASN A 36 -3.82 -6.90 11.37
C ASN A 36 -3.35 -5.44 11.27
N ILE A 37 -2.37 -5.13 10.40
CA ILE A 37 -1.96 -3.75 10.13
C ILE A 37 -3.13 -2.97 9.54
N ILE A 38 -3.83 -3.52 8.55
CA ILE A 38 -4.99 -2.88 7.92
C ILE A 38 -6.05 -2.55 8.97
N GLU A 39 -6.43 -3.53 9.79
CA GLU A 39 -7.50 -3.35 10.78
C GLU A 39 -7.10 -2.35 11.87
N THR A 40 -5.86 -2.44 12.38
CA THR A 40 -5.38 -1.54 13.42
C THR A 40 -5.33 -0.09 12.91
N LEU A 41 -4.87 0.13 11.67
CA LEU A 41 -4.87 1.46 11.04
C LEU A 41 -6.29 2.00 10.85
N ARG A 42 -7.22 1.17 10.34
CA ARG A 42 -8.63 1.56 10.16
C ARG A 42 -9.25 2.02 11.46
N LEU A 43 -9.11 1.23 12.52
CA LEU A 43 -9.67 1.56 13.82
C LEU A 43 -9.02 2.83 14.39
N ARG A 44 -7.69 2.93 14.32
CA ARG A 44 -6.92 4.05 14.86
C ARG A 44 -7.24 5.38 14.15
N TYR A 45 -7.54 5.34 12.84
CA TYR A 45 -7.72 6.53 12.01
C TYR A 45 -9.17 7.01 11.91
N ARG A 46 -10.15 6.19 12.32
CA ARG A 46 -11.58 6.45 12.17
C ARG A 46 -12.00 7.89 12.50
N ASP A 47 -11.58 8.40 13.65
CA ASP A 47 -11.99 9.72 14.15
C ASP A 47 -10.97 10.84 13.79
N HIS A 48 -9.96 10.49 12.99
CA HIS A 48 -8.86 11.36 12.60
C HIS A 48 -8.63 11.31 11.08
N TRP A 49 -9.67 11.04 10.29
CA TRP A 49 -9.61 11.00 8.83
C TRP A 49 -10.45 12.13 8.24
N PHE A 50 -9.81 13.10 7.57
CA PHE A 50 -10.47 14.31 7.06
C PHE A 50 -10.18 14.48 5.55
N PRO A 51 -10.94 13.87 4.64
CA PRO A 51 -10.71 13.96 3.20
C PRO A 51 -10.65 15.39 2.65
N GLU A 52 -11.44 16.30 3.22
CA GLU A 52 -11.50 17.71 2.82
C GLU A 52 -10.26 18.50 3.28
N ARG A 53 -9.52 17.97 4.26
CA ARG A 53 -8.30 18.57 4.81
C ARG A 53 -7.26 17.47 5.05
N PRO A 54 -6.64 16.89 3.99
CA PRO A 54 -5.81 15.69 4.11
C PRO A 54 -4.69 15.80 5.16
N CYS A 55 -4.03 16.96 5.23
CA CYS A 55 -2.94 17.20 6.18
C CYS A 55 -3.42 17.28 7.65
N LYS A 56 -4.72 17.51 7.92
CA LYS A 56 -5.25 17.55 9.29
C LYS A 56 -5.14 16.16 9.90
N GLY A 57 -4.41 16.05 11.01
CA GLY A 57 -4.17 14.77 11.69
C GLY A 57 -3.09 13.90 11.06
N SER A 58 -2.36 14.37 10.03
CA SER A 58 -1.29 13.59 9.39
C SER A 58 -0.22 13.11 10.38
N GLY A 59 0.22 13.98 11.30
CA GLY A 59 1.15 13.58 12.37
C GLY A 59 0.60 12.51 13.33
N TYR A 60 -0.72 12.46 13.55
CA TYR A 60 -1.37 11.42 14.37
C TYR A 60 -1.46 10.08 13.64
N ARG A 61 -1.58 10.12 12.30
CA ARG A 61 -1.60 8.94 11.41
C ARG A 61 -0.21 8.55 10.89
N CYS A 62 0.83 9.25 11.32
CA CYS A 62 2.19 8.94 10.93
C CYS A 62 2.61 7.62 11.59
N ILE A 63 3.15 6.71 10.81
CA ILE A 63 3.80 5.49 11.28
C ILE A 63 5.30 5.79 11.34
N ARG A 64 5.93 5.63 12.52
CA ARG A 64 7.35 5.98 12.67
C ARG A 64 8.15 4.90 13.39
N ILE A 65 9.27 4.53 12.76
CA ILE A 65 10.31 3.68 13.33
C ILE A 65 11.57 4.53 13.42
N ASN A 66 12.04 4.77 14.64
CA ASN A 66 13.32 5.44 14.93
C ASN A 66 13.70 5.11 16.38
N GLY A 67 14.73 4.26 16.56
CA GLY A 67 15.17 3.74 17.85
C GLY A 67 14.18 2.82 18.58
N LYS A 68 12.92 2.77 18.12
CA LYS A 68 11.84 1.90 18.55
C LYS A 68 10.85 1.69 17.41
N ILE A 69 10.14 0.56 17.43
CA ILE A 69 9.03 0.29 16.52
C ILE A 69 7.80 1.12 16.88
N ASP A 70 7.00 1.46 15.88
CA ASP A 70 5.70 2.09 16.08
C ASP A 70 4.79 1.16 16.91
N PRO A 71 4.10 1.66 17.97
CA PRO A 71 3.22 0.84 18.79
C PRO A 71 2.11 0.12 18.01
N LEU A 72 1.63 0.71 16.92
CA LEU A 72 0.63 0.09 16.05
C LEU A 72 1.20 -1.16 15.37
N LEU A 73 2.43 -1.06 14.87
CA LEU A 73 3.10 -2.19 14.22
C LEU A 73 3.51 -3.26 15.23
N ALA A 74 3.93 -2.86 16.44
CA ALA A 74 4.18 -3.79 17.54
C ALA A 74 2.93 -4.61 17.85
N GLN A 75 1.78 -3.95 18.04
CA GLN A 75 0.51 -4.62 18.32
C GLN A 75 0.11 -5.57 17.18
N ALA A 76 0.13 -5.10 15.93
CA ALA A 76 -0.23 -5.94 14.78
C ALA A 76 0.69 -7.17 14.63
N GLY A 77 1.98 -7.00 14.94
CA GLY A 77 2.97 -8.08 15.00
C GLY A 77 2.63 -9.14 16.05
N GLU A 78 2.40 -8.71 17.29
CA GLU A 78 2.02 -9.63 18.38
C GLU A 78 0.74 -10.39 18.06
N ASP A 79 -0.27 -9.70 17.51
CA ASP A 79 -1.54 -10.31 17.08
C ASP A 79 -1.36 -11.30 15.90
N SER A 80 -0.22 -11.25 15.20
CA SER A 80 0.17 -12.20 14.15
C SER A 80 1.12 -13.30 14.63
N GLY A 81 1.46 -13.32 15.92
CA GLY A 81 2.44 -14.24 16.50
C GLY A 81 3.88 -13.93 16.08
N ILE A 82 4.19 -12.66 15.75
CA ILE A 82 5.52 -12.18 15.42
C ILE A 82 5.95 -11.21 16.53
N PRO A 83 6.93 -11.57 17.37
CA PRO A 83 7.35 -10.72 18.49
C PRO A 83 7.78 -9.33 18.02
N ALA A 84 7.33 -8.27 18.70
CA ALA A 84 7.61 -6.89 18.30
C ALA A 84 9.11 -6.58 18.21
N THR A 85 9.92 -7.18 19.08
CA THR A 85 11.38 -7.06 19.07
C THR A 85 12.00 -7.68 17.82
N PHE A 86 11.49 -8.83 17.38
CA PHE A 86 11.93 -9.45 16.14
C PHE A 86 11.45 -8.65 14.93
N LEU A 87 10.17 -8.25 14.91
CA LEU A 87 9.59 -7.44 13.85
C LEU A 87 10.35 -6.11 13.64
N TYR A 88 10.78 -5.46 14.72
CA TYR A 88 11.62 -4.26 14.65
C TYR A 88 12.91 -4.48 13.85
N THR A 89 13.56 -5.64 13.98
CA THR A 89 14.79 -5.95 13.23
C THR A 89 14.56 -6.11 11.72
N LEU A 90 13.31 -6.27 11.30
CA LEU A 90 12.94 -6.51 9.91
C LEU A 90 12.68 -5.21 9.14
N PHE A 91 12.46 -4.10 9.84
CA PHE A 91 12.27 -2.80 9.21
C PHE A 91 13.59 -2.03 9.04
N PRO A 92 13.62 -0.99 8.18
CA PRO A 92 14.68 0.01 8.22
C PRO A 92 14.77 0.63 9.63
N SER A 93 16.00 0.96 10.07
CA SER A 93 16.24 1.60 11.39
C SER A 93 15.50 2.92 11.53
N GLU A 94 15.29 3.60 10.40
CA GLU A 94 14.60 4.87 10.31
C GLU A 94 13.58 4.83 9.17
N LEU A 95 12.31 4.79 9.52
CA LEU A 95 11.18 4.85 8.59
C LEU A 95 10.17 5.87 9.12
N THR A 96 9.70 6.74 8.24
CA THR A 96 8.55 7.61 8.50
C THR A 96 7.58 7.42 7.34
N MET A 97 6.33 7.10 7.63
CA MET A 97 5.28 6.94 6.62
C MET A 97 4.06 7.77 7.00
N TRP A 98 3.52 8.50 6.03
CA TRP A 98 2.29 9.27 6.14
C TRP A 98 1.20 8.56 5.36
N VAL A 99 0.10 8.26 6.05
CA VAL A 99 -1.10 7.64 5.47
C VAL A 99 -2.21 8.68 5.55
N ASP A 100 -2.35 9.45 4.47
CA ASP A 100 -3.24 10.60 4.40
C ASP A 100 -4.34 10.37 3.36
N PRO A 101 -5.48 11.08 3.44
CA PRO A 101 -6.47 11.01 2.38
C PRO A 101 -5.88 11.30 1.01
N SER A 102 -6.13 10.39 0.06
CA SER A 102 -5.66 10.47 -1.33
C SER A 102 -4.14 10.33 -1.54
N GLU A 103 -3.33 10.16 -0.49
CA GLU A 103 -1.88 10.02 -0.61
C GLU A 103 -1.26 9.11 0.48
N VAL A 104 -0.37 8.21 0.07
CA VAL A 104 0.54 7.52 0.98
C VAL A 104 1.97 7.83 0.55
N SER A 105 2.77 8.36 1.46
CA SER A 105 4.16 8.69 1.21
C SER A 105 5.05 8.23 2.36
N TYR A 106 6.33 8.04 2.08
CA TYR A 106 7.28 7.55 3.06
C TYR A 106 8.67 8.16 2.86
N ARG A 107 9.49 8.04 3.90
CA ARG A 107 10.91 8.38 3.91
C ARG A 107 11.68 7.32 4.69
N ILE A 108 12.81 6.87 4.14
CA ILE A 108 13.76 5.98 4.80
C ILE A 108 15.03 6.77 5.11
N GLY A 109 15.48 6.76 6.38
CA GLY A 109 16.59 7.58 6.86
C GLY A 109 16.19 9.02 7.19
N GLU A 110 16.89 9.66 8.13
CA GLU A 110 16.69 11.08 8.48
C GLU A 110 16.86 12.03 7.30
N ASN A 111 17.86 11.76 6.45
CA ASN A 111 18.17 12.56 5.25
C ASN A 111 17.60 11.97 3.95
N GLY A 112 16.68 11.02 4.04
CA GLY A 112 16.07 10.39 2.87
C GLY A 112 15.14 11.32 2.11
N SER A 113 15.00 11.09 0.81
CA SER A 113 13.95 11.71 0.00
C SER A 113 12.57 11.18 0.39
N ILE A 114 11.54 12.01 0.22
CA ILE A 114 10.15 11.58 0.34
C ILE A 114 9.75 10.90 -0.97
N CYS A 115 9.25 9.67 -0.87
CA CYS A 115 8.72 8.89 -1.98
C CYS A 115 7.20 8.76 -1.82
N VAL A 116 6.47 8.91 -2.92
CA VAL A 116 5.02 8.72 -2.97
C VAL A 116 4.74 7.28 -3.38
N LEU A 117 4.06 6.53 -2.52
CA LEU A 117 3.65 5.15 -2.73
C LEU A 117 2.28 5.07 -3.40
N TYR A 118 1.34 5.92 -2.97
CA TYR A 118 0.00 6.02 -3.50
C TYR A 118 -0.35 7.50 -3.68
N ASP A 119 -0.91 7.84 -4.84
CA ASP A 119 -1.52 9.14 -5.14
C ASP A 119 -2.76 8.92 -5.99
N GLU A 120 -3.92 9.19 -5.42
CA GLU A 120 -5.21 9.03 -6.07
C GLU A 120 -5.33 9.87 -7.34
N ARG A 121 -4.77 11.08 -7.36
CA ARG A 121 -4.83 12.00 -8.51
C ARG A 121 -4.00 11.47 -9.66
N GLN A 122 -2.80 10.99 -9.36
CA GLN A 122 -1.93 10.38 -10.36
C GLN A 122 -2.56 9.11 -10.95
N ILE A 123 -3.23 8.31 -10.11
CA ILE A 123 -3.99 7.14 -10.58
C ILE A 123 -5.14 7.56 -11.48
N ALA A 124 -5.98 8.50 -11.04
CA ALA A 124 -7.12 8.98 -11.81
C ALA A 124 -6.69 9.54 -13.18
N GLU A 125 -5.61 10.33 -13.23
CA GLU A 125 -5.08 10.87 -14.48
C GLU A 125 -4.52 9.76 -15.38
N SER A 126 -3.81 8.77 -14.82
CA SER A 126 -3.31 7.63 -15.60
C SER A 126 -4.45 6.81 -16.24
N ILE A 127 -5.57 6.63 -15.52
CA ILE A 127 -6.77 5.96 -16.03
C ILE A 127 -7.40 6.79 -17.14
N ARG A 128 -7.53 8.11 -16.94
CA ARG A 128 -8.08 9.02 -17.93
C ARG A 128 -7.27 9.00 -19.23
N LEU A 129 -5.94 9.04 -19.14
CA LEU A 129 -5.05 9.00 -20.30
C LEU A 129 -5.12 7.65 -21.03
N ALA A 130 -5.22 6.54 -20.31
CA ALA A 130 -5.40 5.21 -20.90
C ALA A 130 -6.75 5.03 -21.61
N GLN A 131 -7.80 5.75 -21.19
CA GLN A 131 -9.09 5.75 -21.85
C GLN A 131 -9.15 6.65 -23.10
N LEU A 132 -8.20 7.58 -23.24
CA LEU A 132 -8.11 8.51 -24.39
C LEU A 132 -7.23 7.98 -25.53
N SER A 133 -6.49 6.87 -25.34
CA SER A 133 -5.74 6.25 -26.44
C SER A 133 -6.70 5.55 -27.42
N PRO A 134 -6.70 5.89 -28.72
CA PRO A 134 -7.52 5.19 -29.70
C PRO A 134 -6.99 3.77 -29.87
N THR A 135 -7.82 2.76 -29.58
CA THR A 135 -7.59 1.40 -30.05
C THR A 135 -7.49 1.42 -31.58
N PRO A 136 -6.49 0.77 -32.22
CA PRO A 136 -6.50 0.64 -33.66
C PRO A 136 -7.71 -0.20 -34.06
N SER A 137 -8.66 0.47 -34.72
CA SER A 137 -9.85 -0.12 -35.30
C SER A 137 -9.45 -1.20 -36.31
N SER A 138 -9.59 -2.46 -35.91
CA SER A 138 -9.65 -3.59 -36.84
C SER A 138 -11.13 -3.93 -37.03
N SER A 139 -11.64 -3.66 -38.22
CA SER A 139 -13.05 -3.79 -38.57
C SER A 139 -13.44 -5.23 -38.91
N SER A 140 -14.66 -5.58 -38.48
CA SER A 140 -15.64 -6.57 -39.01
C SER A 140 -15.27 -8.06 -38.91
N TYR A 141 -16.16 -9.03 -38.57
CA TYR A 141 -17.54 -9.27 -39.04
C TYR A 141 -18.37 -10.16 -38.04
N VAL A 142 -19.67 -9.82 -37.85
CA VAL A 142 -20.92 -10.68 -37.74
C VAL A 142 -21.09 -11.68 -36.56
N SER A 143 -22.21 -11.90 -35.85
CA SER A 143 -23.53 -11.26 -35.58
C SER A 143 -24.30 -12.03 -34.45
N THR A 144 -24.83 -11.28 -33.46
CA THR A 144 -26.16 -11.36 -32.72
C THR A 144 -26.66 -12.63 -31.95
N PRO A 145 -27.75 -12.58 -31.13
CA PRO A 145 -27.83 -11.96 -29.78
C PRO A 145 -28.63 -12.77 -28.71
N SER A 146 -28.51 -12.44 -27.41
CA SER A 146 -29.55 -12.74 -26.38
C SER A 146 -29.33 -11.98 -25.05
N SER A 147 -30.11 -10.90 -24.87
CA SER A 147 -30.83 -10.43 -23.66
C SER A 147 -30.15 -10.31 -22.28
N SER A 148 -30.02 -9.04 -21.85
CA SER A 148 -29.53 -8.44 -20.59
C SER A 148 -30.53 -8.52 -19.39
N PRO A 149 -30.35 -7.84 -18.22
CA PRO A 149 -29.18 -7.11 -17.67
C PRO A 149 -28.83 -7.45 -16.20
N GLY A 150 -27.59 -7.22 -15.77
CA GLY A 150 -27.20 -7.36 -14.35
C GLY A 150 -25.82 -6.78 -14.00
N LEU A 151 -25.78 -5.47 -13.81
CA LEU A 151 -24.84 -4.69 -13.00
C LEU A 151 -23.33 -5.00 -13.12
N ASP A 152 -22.69 -4.17 -13.93
CA ASP A 152 -21.24 -4.00 -14.05
C ASP A 152 -20.71 -3.26 -12.80
N TYR A 153 -20.18 -4.01 -11.84
CA TYR A 153 -19.43 -3.48 -10.69
C TYR A 153 -18.31 -4.45 -10.31
N SER A 154 -17.26 -4.55 -11.12
CA SER A 154 -16.01 -5.20 -10.68
C SER A 154 -14.76 -4.91 -11.50
N ASP A 155 -14.83 -4.38 -12.72
CA ASP A 155 -13.64 -4.27 -13.59
C ASP A 155 -12.68 -3.12 -13.22
N SER A 156 -13.17 -2.05 -12.59
CA SER A 156 -12.31 -0.94 -12.17
C SER A 156 -11.48 -1.26 -10.92
N SER A 157 -12.03 -2.08 -10.00
CA SER A 157 -11.33 -2.45 -8.76
C SER A 157 -10.16 -3.38 -9.06
N CYS A 158 -10.34 -4.41 -9.88
CA CYS A 158 -9.26 -5.34 -10.22
C CYS A 158 -8.14 -4.67 -11.04
N LYS A 159 -8.49 -3.72 -11.93
CA LYS A 159 -7.49 -2.89 -12.63
C LYS A 159 -6.72 -1.98 -11.69
N LEU A 160 -7.39 -1.43 -10.67
CA LEU A 160 -6.78 -0.61 -9.64
C LEU A 160 -5.84 -1.43 -8.75
N ASP A 161 -6.29 -2.62 -8.33
CA ASP A 161 -5.51 -3.56 -7.53
C ASP A 161 -4.27 -4.02 -8.32
N PHE A 162 -4.41 -4.37 -9.60
CA PHE A 162 -3.29 -4.73 -10.47
C PHE A 162 -2.32 -3.57 -10.72
N ALA A 163 -2.82 -2.35 -10.93
CA ALA A 163 -1.98 -1.17 -11.12
C ALA A 163 -1.24 -0.78 -9.82
N MET A 164 -1.87 -0.95 -8.66
CA MET A 164 -1.21 -0.80 -7.36
C MET A 164 -0.15 -1.87 -7.16
N ASP A 165 -0.43 -3.13 -7.53
CA ASP A 165 0.53 -4.22 -7.43
C ASP A 165 1.74 -3.97 -8.33
N ALA A 166 1.52 -3.53 -9.57
CA ALA A 166 2.59 -3.15 -10.50
C ALA A 166 3.43 -1.95 -10.00
N ARG A 167 2.81 -0.92 -9.41
CA ARG A 167 3.55 0.20 -8.80
C ARG A 167 4.28 -0.22 -7.53
N ASN A 168 3.69 -1.08 -6.72
CA ASN A 168 4.35 -1.68 -5.56
C ASN A 168 5.59 -2.47 -6.02
N ILE A 169 5.50 -3.20 -7.14
CA ILE A 169 6.63 -3.91 -7.77
C ILE A 169 7.72 -2.92 -8.23
N LEU A 170 7.37 -1.81 -8.89
CA LEU A 170 8.35 -0.79 -9.30
C LEU A 170 9.01 -0.09 -8.10
N ALA A 171 8.23 0.22 -7.06
CA ALA A 171 8.78 0.68 -5.79
C ALA A 171 9.71 -0.39 -5.18
N TYR A 172 9.38 -1.67 -5.33
CA TYR A 172 10.18 -2.81 -4.90
C TYR A 172 11.54 -2.90 -5.61
N GLU A 173 11.57 -2.73 -6.93
CA GLU A 173 12.83 -2.78 -7.72
C GLU A 173 13.78 -1.64 -7.32
N HIS A 174 13.25 -0.44 -7.12
CA HIS A 174 14.02 0.70 -6.64
C HIS A 174 14.52 0.51 -5.18
N MET A 175 13.78 -0.23 -4.33
CA MET A 175 14.18 -0.54 -2.95
C MET A 175 15.20 -1.68 -2.84
N ALA A 176 15.11 -2.72 -3.67
CA ALA A 176 16.06 -3.83 -3.65
C ALA A 176 17.51 -3.37 -3.89
N ALA A 177 17.68 -2.31 -4.69
CA ALA A 177 18.97 -1.67 -4.91
C ALA A 177 19.55 -1.01 -3.64
N PHE A 178 18.69 -0.49 -2.74
CA PHE A 178 19.10 0.27 -1.55
C PHE A 178 19.41 -0.62 -0.34
N VAL A 179 18.76 -1.79 -0.22
CA VAL A 179 18.98 -2.76 0.87
C VAL A 179 20.18 -3.68 0.59
N ALA A 180 20.62 -3.77 -0.67
CA ALA A 180 21.79 -4.53 -1.08
C ALA A 180 23.14 -3.79 -0.91
N SER A 181 23.10 -2.55 -0.40
CA SER A 181 24.27 -1.68 -0.17
C SER A 181 24.75 -1.73 1.27
#